data_AF-A0A937TG22-F1
#
_entry.id   AF-A0A937TG22-F1
#
_cell.length_a   1.000
_cell.length_b   1.000
_cell.length_c   1.000
_cell.angle_alpha   90.00
_cell.angle_beta   90.00
_cell.angle_gamma   90.00
#
_symmetry.space_group_name_H-M   'P 1'
#
loop_
_entity.id
_entity.type
_entity.pdbx_description
1 polymer ?
#
loop_
_entity_poly.entity_id
_entity_poly.type
_entity_poly.pdbx_seq_one_letter_code
_entity_poly.pdbx_strand_id
1 'polypeptide(L)' 'GLKISDEGAKIFNPDFLFEEDMKYLGIKPFRTYSGPKYQGGFSDHLPIYLDLIFN' A
#
# COMPACT_ATOMS: atom_id res chain seq x y z
N GLY A 1 -25.56 14.14 -4.89
CA GLY A 1 -25.11 13.15 -3.89
C GLY A 1 -23.68 12.74 -4.16
N LEU A 2 -23.01 12.17 -3.16
CA LEU A 2 -21.62 11.74 -3.25
C LEU A 2 -21.48 10.51 -4.16
N LYS A 3 -20.51 10.51 -5.07
CA LYS A 3 -20.18 9.39 -5.95
C LYS A 3 -18.67 9.20 -6.01
N ILE A 4 -18.22 7.99 -6.36
CA ILE A 4 -16.82 7.73 -6.73
C ILE A 4 -16.58 8.32 -8.13
N SER A 5 -15.40 8.88 -8.38
CA SER A 5 -15.02 9.31 -9.72
C SER A 5 -15.03 8.14 -10.71
N ASP A 6 -15.14 8.45 -12.01
CA ASP A 6 -15.10 7.42 -13.06
C ASP A 6 -13.73 6.71 -13.14
N GLU A 7 -12.70 7.27 -12.49
CA GLU A 7 -11.37 6.65 -12.39
C GLU A 7 -11.31 5.47 -11.42
N GLY A 8 -12.34 5.30 -10.57
CA GLY A 8 -12.43 4.20 -9.62
C GLY A 8 -11.39 4.25 -8.50
N ALA A 9 -11.18 3.11 -7.84
CA ALA A 9 -10.17 2.97 -6.80
C ALA A 9 -8.81 2.55 -7.39
N LYS A 10 -7.73 3.10 -6.82
CA LYS A 10 -6.35 2.89 -7.25
C LYS A 10 -5.50 2.39 -6.10
N ILE A 11 -4.47 1.61 -6.43
CA ILE A 11 -3.46 1.16 -5.47
C ILE A 11 -2.47 2.30 -5.25
N PHE A 12 -2.22 2.66 -4.00
CA PHE A 12 -1.16 3.59 -3.63
C PHE A 12 0.12 2.82 -3.32
N ASN A 13 1.14 2.98 -4.17
CA ASN A 13 2.37 2.19 -4.16
C ASN A 13 3.66 3.05 -4.27
N PRO A 14 3.84 4.11 -3.47
CA PRO A 14 5.11 4.84 -3.45
C PRO A 14 6.24 4.00 -2.88
N ASP A 15 7.47 4.31 -3.28
CA ASP A 15 8.68 3.53 -2.95
C ASP A 15 8.89 3.30 -1.45
N PHE A 16 8.53 4.28 -0.60
CA PHE A 16 8.70 4.16 0.85
C PHE A 16 7.83 3.07 1.50
N LEU A 17 6.80 2.57 0.81
CA LEU A 17 6.01 1.43 1.28
C LEU A 17 6.68 0.08 1.03
N PHE A 18 7.87 0.07 0.41
CA PHE A 18 8.59 -1.13 0.05
C PHE A 18 9.96 -1.21 0.70
N GLU A 19 10.46 -2.42 0.81
CA GLU A 19 11.84 -2.77 1.14
C GLU A 19 12.36 -3.80 0.12
N GLU A 20 13.67 -3.89 -0.05
CA GLU A 20 14.27 -4.91 -0.92
C GLU A 20 13.97 -6.33 -0.41
N ASP A 21 13.60 -7.23 -1.32
CA ASP A 21 13.44 -8.64 -1.00
C ASP A 21 14.77 -9.38 -1.19
N MET A 22 15.53 -9.46 -0.08
CA MET A 22 16.79 -10.18 0.00
C MET A 22 16.69 -11.69 -0.31
N LYS A 23 15.50 -12.29 -0.25
CA LYS A 23 15.30 -13.73 -0.41
C LYS A 23 14.87 -14.11 -1.83
N TYR A 24 13.98 -13.33 -2.43
CA TYR A 24 13.38 -13.67 -3.72
C TYR A 24 13.78 -12.74 -4.87
N LEU A 25 14.66 -11.76 -4.62
CA LEU A 25 15.03 -10.67 -5.53
C LEU A 25 13.81 -9.77 -5.86
N GLY A 26 14.01 -8.46 -5.88
CA GLY A 26 12.95 -7.48 -6.12
C GLY A 26 12.55 -6.71 -4.86
N ILE A 27 11.27 -6.37 -4.73
CA ILE A 27 10.74 -5.57 -3.63
C ILE A 27 9.54 -6.26 -2.98
N LYS A 28 9.35 -6.02 -1.69
CA LYS A 28 8.20 -6.48 -0.91
C LYS A 28 7.67 -5.33 -0.04
N PRO A 29 6.40 -5.39 0.41
CA PRO A 29 5.89 -4.37 1.33
C PRO A 29 6.76 -4.28 2.58
N PHE A 30 7.09 -3.07 3.01
CA PHE A 30 7.77 -2.83 4.27
C PHE A 30 6.76 -2.97 5.41
N ARG A 31 6.62 -4.20 5.90
CA ARG A 31 5.57 -4.59 6.86
C ARG A 31 5.90 -4.07 8.26
N THR A 32 4.92 -3.91 9.14
CA THR A 32 5.17 -3.58 10.56
C THR A 32 5.85 -4.73 11.30
N TYR A 33 5.44 -5.96 10.99
CA TYR A 33 5.98 -7.20 11.56
C TYR A 33 6.33 -8.21 10.47
N SER A 34 7.43 -8.93 10.67
CA SER A 34 7.81 -10.11 9.87
C SER A 34 7.87 -11.33 10.80
N GLY A 35 6.77 -12.07 10.86
CA GLY A 35 6.56 -13.08 11.90
C GLY A 35 6.49 -12.42 13.29
N PRO A 36 7.20 -12.94 14.31
CA PRO A 36 7.21 -12.33 15.64
C PRO A 36 8.09 -11.07 15.74
N LYS A 37 8.87 -10.75 14.70
CA LYS A 37 9.82 -9.63 14.72
C LYS A 37 9.12 -8.32 14.31
N TYR A 38 9.13 -7.32 15.19
CA TYR A 38 8.80 -5.95 14.86
C TYR A 38 9.91 -5.30 14.04
N GLN A 39 9.55 -4.63 12.95
CA GLN A 39 10.50 -3.99 12.03
C GLN A 39 10.16 -2.52 11.71
N GLY A 40 9.01 -2.02 12.18
CA GLY A 40 8.68 -0.59 12.10
C GLY A 40 8.16 -0.11 10.75
N GLY A 41 7.86 -1.01 9.82
CA GLY A 41 7.21 -0.67 8.56
C GLY A 41 5.71 -0.34 8.72
N PHE A 42 5.06 -0.09 7.59
CA PHE A 42 3.75 0.55 7.54
C PHE A 42 2.57 -0.43 7.56
N SER A 43 2.57 -1.41 6.65
CA SER A 43 1.44 -2.32 6.43
C SER A 43 1.93 -3.57 5.71
N ASP A 44 1.27 -4.70 5.94
CA ASP A 44 1.50 -5.94 5.18
C ASP A 44 0.87 -5.90 3.77
N HIS A 45 -0.07 -4.97 3.55
CA HIS A 45 -0.76 -4.74 2.28
C HIS A 45 -0.65 -3.29 1.81
N LEU A 46 -0.71 -3.08 0.48
CA LEU A 46 -0.74 -1.74 -0.10
C LEU A 46 -2.12 -1.08 0.11
N PRO A 47 -2.17 0.19 0.52
CA PRO A 47 -3.42 0.91 0.65
C PRO A 47 -4.02 1.23 -0.71
N ILE A 48 -5.34 1.45 -0.72
CA ILE A 48 -6.06 1.96 -1.88
C ILE A 48 -6.56 3.38 -1.59
N TYR A 49 -6.73 4.17 -2.65
CA TYR A 49 -7.37 5.47 -2.60
C TYR A 49 -8.37 5.62 -3.74
N LEU A 50 -9.34 6.51 -3.57
CA LEU A 50 -10.34 6.84 -4.57
C LEU A 50 -10.77 8.29 -4.38
N ASP A 51 -11.18 8.92 -5.48
CA ASP A 51 -11.69 10.28 -5.44
C ASP A 51 -13.21 10.29 -5.30
N LEU A 52 -13.70 11.18 -4.44
CA LEU A 52 -15.13 11.39 -4.20
C LEU A 52 -15.55 12.69 -4.86
N ILE A 53 -16.57 12.62 -5.72
CA ILE A 53 -17.17 13.76 -6.40
C ILE A 53 -18.59 14.00 -5.89
N PHE A 54 -19.03 15.25 -5.97
CA PHE A 54 -20.39 15.64 -5.63
C PHE A 54 -21.15 16.06 -6.88
N ASN A 55 -22.26 15.37 -7.17
CA ASN A 55 -23.19 15.71 -8.25
C ASN A 55 -24.47 16.36 -7.72
#